data_AF-A0A965UKQ2-F1
#
_entry.id   AF-A0A965UKQ2-F1
#
_cell.length_a   1.000
_cell.length_b   1.000
_cell.length_c   1.000
_cell.angle_alpha   90.00
_cell.angle_beta   90.00
_cell.angle_gamma   90.00
#
_symmetry.space_group_name_H-M   'P 1'
#
loop_
_entity.id
_entity.type
_entity.pdbx_description
1 polymer ?
#
loop_
_entity_poly.entity_id
_entity_poly.type
_entity_poly.pdbx_seq_one_letter_code
_entity_poly.pdbx_strand_id
1 'polypeptide(L)'
;MALYVRVPERSSLPLRIDFTDDTGAPVTPVSANWSLTDGTGTVINTRHDVAITPLASTVYILLSNADLQLSENAEQFRFVTVKATYNSATYGNNVPLKVGYTFLVTPLFNVP
;
A
#
# COMPACT_ATOMS: atom_id res chain seq x y z
N MET A 1 -4.09 -13.07 -18.55
CA MET A 1 -5.10 -12.23 -17.85
C MET A 1 -4.71 -12.20 -16.38
N ALA A 2 -4.23 -11.07 -15.86
CA ALA A 2 -3.93 -10.94 -14.44
C ALA A 2 -5.25 -10.73 -13.67
N LEU A 3 -5.50 -11.54 -12.65
CA LEU A 3 -6.66 -11.37 -11.77
C LEU A 3 -6.28 -10.36 -10.68
N TYR A 4 -6.81 -9.15 -10.78
CA TYR A 4 -6.67 -8.13 -9.74
C TYR A 4 -7.78 -8.24 -8.71
N VAL A 5 -7.47 -7.91 -7.46
CA VAL A 5 -8.48 -7.65 -6.43
C VAL A 5 -9.32 -6.45 -6.87
N ARG A 6 -10.64 -6.60 -6.83
CA ARG A 6 -11.62 -5.55 -7.13
C ARG A 6 -12.20 -5.00 -5.84
N VAL A 7 -12.13 -3.69 -5.68
CA VAL A 7 -12.54 -2.98 -4.47
C VAL A 7 -13.60 -1.95 -4.87
N PRO A 8 -14.82 -2.00 -4.33
CA PRO A 8 -15.82 -0.98 -4.60
C PRO A 8 -15.32 0.41 -4.20
N GLU A 9 -15.59 1.41 -5.04
CA GLU A 9 -15.27 2.80 -4.68
C GLU A 9 -15.95 3.20 -3.37
N ARG A 10 -15.35 4.15 -2.66
CA ARG A 10 -15.85 4.67 -1.37
C ARG A 10 -16.02 3.60 -0.27
N SER A 11 -15.45 2.42 -0.44
CA SER A 11 -15.41 1.36 0.59
C SER A 11 -14.24 1.55 1.55
N SER A 12 -13.82 0.49 2.23
CA SER A 12 -12.55 0.41 2.96
C SER A 12 -11.81 -0.88 2.60
N LEU A 13 -10.48 -0.84 2.68
CA LEU A 13 -9.63 -2.00 2.40
C LEU A 13 -8.49 -2.08 3.42
N PRO A 14 -8.48 -3.08 4.32
CA PRO A 14 -7.31 -3.37 5.13
C PRO A 14 -6.26 -4.12 4.29
N LEU A 15 -5.09 -3.52 4.14
CA LEU A 15 -3.92 -4.12 3.49
C LEU A 15 -2.96 -4.64 4.55
N ARG A 16 -2.75 -5.95 4.58
CA ARG A 16 -1.73 -6.57 5.41
C ARG A 16 -0.37 -6.41 4.74
N ILE A 17 0.59 -5.84 5.46
CA ILE A 17 1.99 -5.70 5.05
C ILE A 17 2.83 -6.58 5.96
N ASP A 18 3.57 -7.51 5.37
CA ASP A 18 4.56 -8.32 6.08
C ASP A 18 5.96 -7.85 5.67
N PHE A 19 6.82 -7.59 6.66
CA PHE A 19 8.22 -7.24 6.45
C PHE A 19 9.08 -8.46 6.75
N THR A 20 9.79 -8.93 5.73
CA THR A 20 10.72 -10.06 5.84
C THR A 20 12.09 -9.69 5.28
N ASP A 21 13.14 -10.36 5.76
CA ASP A 21 14.46 -10.32 5.12
C ASP A 21 14.51 -11.20 3.85
N ASP A 22 15.70 -11.29 3.25
CA ASP A 22 16.00 -12.09 2.06
C ASP A 22 15.82 -13.61 2.26
N THR A 23 15.79 -14.08 3.51
CA THR A 23 15.53 -15.47 3.86
C THR A 23 14.04 -15.74 4.11
N GLY A 24 13.20 -14.70 4.12
CA GLY A 24 11.79 -14.78 4.47
C GLY A 24 11.52 -14.73 5.97
N ALA A 25 12.53 -14.48 6.81
CA ALA A 25 12.34 -14.32 8.24
C ALA A 25 11.70 -12.96 8.56
N PRO A 26 10.74 -12.88 9.49
CA PRO A 26 10.07 -11.62 9.83
C PRO A 26 11.05 -10.64 10.48
N VAL A 27 11.04 -9.39 10.01
CA VAL A 27 11.88 -8.31 10.55
C VAL A 27 11.03 -7.12 10.97
N THR A 28 11.39 -6.47 12.07
CA THR A 28 10.76 -5.17 12.43
C THR A 28 11.56 -4.05 11.78
N PRO A 29 10.93 -3.21 10.93
CA PRO A 29 11.63 -2.09 10.33
C PRO A 29 12.00 -1.01 11.36
N VAL A 30 13.03 -0.22 11.04
CA VAL A 30 13.46 0.99 11.77
C VAL A 30 12.67 2.22 11.30
N SER A 31 12.29 2.25 10.02
CA SER A 31 11.33 3.21 9.47
C SER A 31 10.47 2.54 8.40
N ALA A 32 9.24 2.99 8.27
CA ALA A 32 8.36 2.56 7.18
C ALA A 32 7.36 3.66 6.84
N ASN A 33 7.21 3.92 5.53
CA ASN A 33 6.29 4.90 4.98
C ASN A 33 5.58 4.29 3.78
N TRP A 34 4.36 4.77 3.50
CA TRP A 34 3.59 4.32 2.34
C TRP A 34 3.02 5.47 1.53
N SER A 35 2.86 5.22 0.24
CA SER A 35 2.16 6.12 -0.68
C SER A 35 1.06 5.38 -1.42
N LEU A 36 0.00 6.10 -1.79
CA LEU A 36 -1.04 5.64 -2.70
C LEU A 36 -1.03 6.48 -3.98
N THR A 37 -0.91 5.81 -5.13
CA THR A 37 -0.96 6.46 -6.44
C THR A 37 -1.92 5.75 -7.39
N ASP A 38 -2.30 6.44 -8.46
CA ASP A 38 -2.87 5.79 -9.65
C ASP A 38 -1.78 5.21 -10.58
N GLY A 39 -2.18 4.70 -11.75
CA GLY A 39 -1.29 4.14 -12.77
C GLY A 39 -0.47 5.16 -13.54
N THR A 40 -0.81 6.45 -13.46
CA THR A 40 0.03 7.56 -13.94
C THR A 40 1.07 8.01 -12.89
N GLY A 41 0.96 7.54 -11.65
CA GLY A 41 1.80 7.96 -10.52
C GLY A 41 1.27 9.19 -9.78
N THR A 42 0.06 9.64 -10.08
CA THR A 42 -0.59 10.75 -9.34
C THR A 42 -0.91 10.29 -7.93
N VAL A 43 -0.51 11.10 -6.93
CA VAL A 43 -0.80 10.84 -5.51
C VAL A 43 -2.28 11.00 -5.24
N ILE A 44 -2.85 10.02 -4.53
CA ILE A 44 -4.27 10.00 -4.19
C ILE A 44 -4.46 10.41 -2.75
N ASN A 45 -5.45 11.28 -2.51
CA ASN A 45 -5.90 11.70 -1.18
C ASN A 45 -4.73 12.10 -0.25
N THR A 46 -3.77 12.85 -0.80
CA THR A 46 -2.54 13.32 -0.12
C THR A 46 -1.70 12.23 0.55
N ARG A 47 -1.89 10.95 0.17
CA ARG A 47 -1.14 9.80 0.68
C ARG A 47 0.22 9.70 0.02
N HIS A 48 1.10 10.64 0.33
CA HIS A 48 2.49 10.63 -0.08
C HIS A 48 3.39 10.49 1.15
N ASP A 49 4.13 9.38 1.21
CA ASP A 49 5.13 9.10 2.25
C ASP A 49 4.57 9.11 3.68
N VAL A 50 3.34 8.62 3.85
CA VAL A 50 2.65 8.55 5.13
C VAL A 50 3.38 7.56 6.05
N ALA A 51 3.77 8.02 7.24
CA ALA A 51 4.46 7.18 8.21
C ALA A 51 3.57 6.05 8.72
N ILE A 52 4.15 4.86 8.84
CA ILE A 52 3.54 3.71 9.50
C ILE A 52 3.97 3.74 10.96
N THR A 53 3.00 3.74 11.87
CA THR A 53 3.24 3.65 13.31
C THR A 53 2.07 2.94 14.00
N PRO A 54 2.32 1.98 14.92
CA PRO A 54 3.63 1.48 15.34
C PRO A 54 4.32 0.61 14.27
N LEU A 55 5.64 0.47 14.37
CA LEU A 55 6.42 -0.45 13.53
C LEU A 55 6.37 -1.86 14.12
N ALA A 56 6.11 -2.85 13.28
CA ALA A 56 6.10 -4.27 13.61
C ALA A 56 6.44 -5.08 12.36
N SER A 57 6.76 -6.37 12.51
CA SER A 57 6.99 -7.27 11.37
C SER A 57 5.75 -7.52 10.51
N THR A 58 4.55 -7.36 11.08
CA THR A 58 3.29 -7.32 10.34
C THR A 58 2.50 -6.09 10.76
N VAL A 59 2.04 -5.30 9.80
CA VAL A 59 1.19 -4.13 10.02
C VAL A 59 0.00 -4.14 9.06
N TYR A 60 -1.03 -3.36 9.37
CA TYR A 60 -2.18 -3.18 8.51
C TYR A 60 -2.33 -1.71 8.14
N ILE A 61 -2.40 -1.43 6.83
CA ILE A 61 -2.75 -0.11 6.30
C ILE A 61 -4.24 -0.15 5.95
N LEU A 62 -5.05 0.66 6.63
CA LEU A 62 -6.47 0.79 6.29
C LEU A 62 -6.65 1.91 5.25
N LEU A 63 -6.99 1.52 4.02
CA LEU A 63 -7.46 2.48 3.03
C LEU A 63 -8.92 2.83 3.31
N SER A 64 -9.20 4.13 3.37
CA SER A 64 -10.51 4.71 3.67
C SER A 64 -11.33 4.98 2.41
N ASN A 65 -12.57 5.44 2.59
CA ASN A 65 -13.47 5.80 1.49
C ASN A 65 -12.86 6.84 0.53
N ALA A 66 -12.14 7.83 1.06
CA ALA A 66 -11.49 8.89 0.29
C ALA A 66 -10.29 8.38 -0.52
N ASP A 67 -9.58 7.37 0.01
CA ASP A 67 -8.49 6.70 -0.70
C ASP A 67 -9.00 5.87 -1.90
N LEU A 68 -10.25 5.42 -1.81
CA LEU A 68 -10.92 4.56 -2.79
C LEU A 68 -11.97 5.32 -3.61
N GLN A 69 -12.05 6.65 -3.51
CA GLN A 69 -12.98 7.43 -4.30
C GLN A 69 -12.47 7.57 -5.74
N LEU A 70 -13.36 7.46 -6.72
CA LEU A 70 -13.09 7.80 -8.11
C LEU A 70 -13.67 9.18 -8.41
N SER A 71 -12.88 10.04 -9.07
CA SER A 71 -13.41 11.21 -9.75
C SER A 71 -13.91 10.82 -11.15
N GLU A 72 -14.65 11.71 -11.80
CA GLU A 72 -15.07 11.50 -13.19
C GLU A 72 -13.82 11.27 -14.08
N ASN A 73 -13.83 10.21 -14.89
CA ASN A 73 -12.72 9.74 -15.71
C ASN A 73 -11.42 9.35 -14.97
N ALA A 74 -11.47 9.16 -13.64
CA ALA A 74 -10.30 8.71 -12.89
C ALA A 74 -9.82 7.32 -13.35
N GLU A 75 -8.50 7.12 -13.31
CA GLU A 75 -7.95 5.78 -13.39
C GLU A 75 -8.47 4.91 -12.24
N GLN A 76 -8.76 3.66 -12.56
CA GLN A 76 -9.29 2.68 -11.61
C GLN A 76 -8.17 1.94 -10.86
N PHE A 77 -6.96 1.89 -11.40
CA PHE A 77 -5.84 1.25 -10.72
C PHE A 77 -5.38 2.07 -9.52
N ARG A 78 -4.96 1.34 -8.49
CA ARG A 78 -4.35 1.87 -7.30
C ARG A 78 -3.08 1.10 -6.99
N PHE A 79 -2.05 1.82 -6.60
CA PHE A 79 -0.76 1.28 -6.21
C PHE A 79 -0.43 1.77 -4.81
N VAL A 80 -0.37 0.84 -3.85
CA VAL A 80 0.21 1.11 -2.54
C VAL A 80 1.66 0.70 -2.58
N THR A 81 2.56 1.67 -2.39
CA THR A 81 4.00 1.42 -2.29
C THR A 81 4.43 1.68 -0.86
N VAL A 82 4.94 0.65 -0.20
CA VAL A 82 5.59 0.76 1.11
C VAL A 82 7.10 0.78 0.90
N LYS A 83 7.77 1.75 1.51
CA LYS A 83 9.24 1.83 1.61
C LYS A 83 9.60 1.73 3.09
N ALA A 84 10.55 0.88 3.41
CA ALA A 84 11.01 0.69 4.78
C ALA A 84 12.52 0.49 4.82
N THR A 85 13.10 0.61 6.01
CA THR A 85 14.47 0.14 6.27
C THR A 85 14.50 -0.75 7.51
N TYR A 86 15.45 -1.66 7.57
CA TYR A 86 15.70 -2.49 8.75
C TYR A 86 17.20 -2.66 8.99
N ASN A 87 17.58 -3.12 10.19
CA ASN A 87 18.97 -3.45 10.49
C ASN A 87 19.16 -4.96 10.39
N SER A 88 20.19 -5.38 9.64
CA SER A 88 20.59 -6.76 9.44
C SER A 88 21.97 -6.99 10.06
N ALA A 89 22.13 -8.10 10.77
CA ALA A 89 23.45 -8.53 11.25
C ALA A 89 24.41 -8.88 10.09
N THR A 90 23.85 -9.29 8.94
CA THR A 90 24.62 -9.73 7.76
C THR A 90 24.89 -8.58 6.80
N TYR A 91 23.89 -7.74 6.56
CA TYR A 91 23.93 -6.71 5.52
C TYR A 91 24.08 -5.28 6.06
N GLY A 92 24.17 -5.12 7.39
CA GLY A 92 24.38 -3.84 8.05
C GLY A 92 23.09 -3.08 8.37
N ASN A 93 23.21 -1.78 8.61
CA ASN A 93 22.11 -0.94 9.07
C ASN A 93 21.37 -0.26 7.92
N ASN A 94 20.09 0.08 8.13
CA ASN A 94 19.24 0.78 7.18
C ASN A 94 19.11 0.09 5.81
N VAL A 95 19.09 -1.25 5.79
CA VAL A 95 18.88 -2.05 4.59
C VAL A 95 17.46 -1.77 4.06
N PRO A 96 17.31 -1.40 2.78
CA PRO A 96 16.01 -1.01 2.23
C PRO A 96 15.10 -2.21 1.98
N LEU A 97 13.80 -2.03 2.25
CA LEU A 97 12.71 -2.92 1.88
C LEU A 97 11.68 -2.13 1.06
N LYS A 98 11.07 -2.79 0.07
CA LYS A 98 9.99 -2.22 -0.72
C LYS A 98 8.91 -3.27 -0.95
N VAL A 99 7.66 -2.91 -0.64
CA VAL A 99 6.49 -3.76 -0.86
C VAL A 99 5.49 -3.01 -1.72
N GLY A 100 4.84 -3.69 -2.67
CA GLY A 100 3.87 -3.10 -3.58
C GLY A 100 2.57 -3.90 -3.62
N TYR A 101 1.44 -3.19 -3.59
CA TYR A 101 0.11 -3.77 -3.79
C TYR A 101 -0.58 -3.05 -4.94
N THR A 102 -1.11 -3.82 -5.88
CA THR A 102 -1.92 -3.31 -7.00
C THR A 102 -3.32 -3.87 -6.91
N PHE A 103 -4.31 -3.01 -7.01
CA PHE A 103 -5.72 -3.40 -7.06
C PHE A 103 -6.52 -2.44 -7.93
N LEU A 104 -7.75 -2.84 -8.26
CA LEU A 104 -8.64 -2.08 -9.10
C LEU A 104 -9.84 -1.59 -8.29
N VAL A 105 -10.08 -0.29 -8.32
CA VAL A 105 -11.27 0.34 -7.75
C VAL A 105 -12.40 0.27 -8.77
N THR A 106 -13.53 -0.32 -8.41
CA THR A 106 -14.70 -0.43 -9.28
C THR A 106 -15.74 0.63 -8.93
N PRO A 107 -16.24 1.39 -9.91
CA PRO A 107 -17.34 2.34 -9.68
C PRO A 107 -18.57 1.64 -9.11
N LEU A 108 -19.26 2.33 -8.20
CA LEU A 108 -20.61 2.00 -7.77
C LEU A 108 -21.54 2.57 -8.83
N PHE A 109 -21.65 1.93 -9.99
CA PHE A 109 -22.79 2.24 -10.85
C PHE A 109 -24.05 1.90 -10.04
N ASN A 110 -24.97 2.87 -9.90
CA ASN A 110 -26.30 2.63 -9.36
C ASN A 110 -26.83 1.34 -10.00
N VAL A 111 -27.03 0.30 -9.18
CA VAL A 111 -27.92 -0.78 -9.57
C VAL A 111 -29.26 -0.10 -9.87
N PRO A 112 -29.83 -0.25 -11.09
CA PRO A 112 -31.10 0.38 -11.42
C PRO A 112 -32.21 0.01 -10.42
#